data_AF-A0A7X8C3P9-F1
#
_entry.id   AF-A0A7X8C3P9-F1
#
_cell.length_a   1.000
_cell.length_b   1.000
_cell.length_c   1.000
_cell.angle_alpha   90.00
_cell.angle_beta   90.00
_cell.angle_gamma   90.00
#
_symmetry.space_group_name_H-M   'P 1'
#
loop_
_entity.id
_entity.type
_entity.pdbx_description
1 polymer ?
#
loop_
_entity_poly.entity_id
_entity_poly.type
_entity_poly.pdbx_seq_one_letter_code
_entity_poly.pdbx_strand_id
1 'polypeptide(L)'
;MKKIWVLIVFVLLGLTGCSSKPEISDYLSYDIRGVNRYASLHGSIDSFNLSKEALKLKNGALDEPKSETLAALLMFDVTLDYDATKFENLQNGDEITINFTVADRLKSKVKTSPLKIKVENLDEKDTVNANDN
;
A
#
# COMPACT_ATOMS: atom_id res chain seq x y z
N MET A 1 22.04 -19.71 16.96
CA MET A 1 21.54 -19.76 15.56
C MET A 1 20.03 -19.58 15.58
N LYS A 2 19.54 -18.33 15.60
CA LYS A 2 18.10 -18.04 15.66
C LYS A 2 17.56 -17.97 14.23
N LYS A 3 16.51 -18.76 13.98
CA LYS A 3 15.91 -19.00 12.65
C LYS A 3 15.15 -17.74 12.22
N ILE A 4 15.58 -17.10 11.14
CA ILE A 4 14.87 -15.98 10.53
C ILE A 4 13.64 -16.56 9.83
N TRP A 5 12.47 -16.35 10.43
CA TRP A 5 11.19 -16.62 9.78
C TRP A 5 10.79 -15.35 9.03
N VAL A 6 11.14 -15.30 7.74
CA VAL A 6 10.60 -14.31 6.81
C VAL A 6 9.13 -14.67 6.58
N LEU A 7 8.22 -14.06 7.35
CA LEU A 7 6.78 -14.25 7.19
C LEU A 7 6.29 -13.31 6.08
N ILE A 8 6.40 -13.76 4.84
CA ILE A 8 5.75 -13.13 3.69
C ILE A 8 4.24 -13.35 3.86
N VAL A 9 3.56 -12.35 4.43
CA VAL A 9 2.09 -12.31 4.52
C VAL A 9 1.56 -11.93 3.13
N PHE A 10 1.48 -12.94 2.27
CA PHE A 10 0.90 -12.84 0.93
C PHE A 10 -0.63 -12.91 1.08
N VAL A 11 -1.27 -11.78 1.42
CA VAL A 11 -2.73 -11.68 1.42
C VAL A 11 -3.19 -11.57 -0.03
N LEU A 12 -3.35 -12.73 -0.66
CA LEU A 12 -4.15 -12.92 -1.86
C LEU A 12 -5.63 -12.74 -1.48
N LEU A 13 -6.09 -11.50 -1.34
CA LEU A 13 -7.53 -11.22 -1.31
C LEU A 13 -8.06 -11.21 -2.74
N GLY A 14 -8.98 -12.15 -2.97
CA GLY A 14 -9.48 -12.54 -4.27
C GLY A 14 -10.25 -11.45 -5.00
N LEU A 15 -10.09 -11.50 -6.32
CA LEU A 15 -10.89 -10.82 -7.33
C LEU A 15 -12.39 -11.16 -7.17
N THR A 16 -13.11 -10.43 -6.34
CA THR A 16 -14.56 -10.33 -6.49
C THR A 16 -14.86 -9.21 -7.49
N GLY A 17 -14.91 -9.59 -8.77
CA GLY A 17 -15.47 -8.77 -9.84
C GLY A 17 -16.96 -8.53 -9.59
N CYS A 18 -17.28 -7.53 -8.77
CA CYS A 18 -18.58 -6.88 -8.74
C CYS A 18 -18.38 -5.50 -9.35
N SER A 19 -19.25 -5.09 -10.28
CA SER A 19 -19.21 -3.88 -11.12
C SER A 19 -19.16 -2.54 -10.35
N SER A 20 -18.18 -2.39 -9.47
CA SER A 20 -17.94 -1.24 -8.62
C SER A 20 -16.54 -0.71 -8.90
N LYS A 21 -16.34 0.58 -8.71
CA LYS A 21 -15.05 1.25 -8.91
C LYS A 21 -13.96 0.53 -8.09
N PRO A 22 -12.75 0.33 -8.64
CA PRO A 22 -11.65 -0.23 -7.87
C PRO A 22 -11.35 0.62 -6.64
N GLU A 23 -10.99 -0.04 -5.55
CA GLU A 23 -10.55 0.58 -4.30
C GLU A 23 -9.02 0.66 -4.30
N ILE A 24 -8.45 1.83 -3.96
CA ILE A 24 -6.99 2.03 -4.01
C ILE A 24 -6.27 1.08 -3.05
N SER A 25 -6.87 0.76 -1.89
CA SER A 25 -6.26 -0.12 -0.89
C SER A 25 -5.97 -1.52 -1.44
N ASP A 26 -6.74 -1.99 -2.42
CA ASP A 26 -6.54 -3.31 -3.03
C ASP A 26 -5.26 -3.37 -3.90
N TYR A 27 -4.69 -2.21 -4.20
CA TYR A 27 -3.49 -2.03 -5.01
C TYR A 27 -2.29 -1.52 -4.19
N LEU A 28 -2.46 -1.29 -2.88
CA LEU A 28 -1.37 -0.93 -1.99
C LEU A 28 -0.66 -2.19 -1.51
N SER A 29 0.63 -2.30 -1.83
CA SER A 29 1.54 -3.23 -1.16
C SER A 29 2.26 -2.47 -0.05
N TYR A 30 2.28 -3.01 1.16
CA TYR A 30 3.00 -2.41 2.29
C TYR A 30 3.74 -3.46 3.12
N ASP A 31 4.74 -2.99 3.85
CA ASP A 31 5.59 -3.78 4.72
C ASP A 31 6.02 -2.94 5.94
N ILE A 32 6.05 -3.55 7.13
CA ILE A 32 6.53 -2.89 8.35
C ILE A 32 7.87 -3.54 8.72
N ARG A 33 8.93 -2.74 8.73
CA ARG A 33 10.31 -3.22 8.94
C ARG A 33 10.90 -2.64 10.20
N GLY A 34 11.63 -3.47 10.95
CA GLY A 34 12.39 -3.06 12.13
C GLY A 34 11.97 -3.84 13.37
N VAL A 35 12.30 -3.28 14.53
CA VAL A 35 11.99 -3.86 15.84
C VAL A 35 11.02 -2.96 16.58
N ASN A 36 10.40 -3.47 17.64
CA ASN A 36 9.45 -2.76 18.46
C ASN A 36 9.99 -1.37 18.87
N ARG A 37 9.20 -0.31 18.65
CA ARG A 37 9.52 1.12 18.83
C ARG A 37 10.47 1.76 17.83
N TYR A 38 11.05 0.99 16.92
CA TYR A 38 12.01 1.44 15.91
C TYR A 38 11.66 0.92 14.50
N ALA A 39 10.41 0.50 14.31
CA ALA A 39 9.94 0.03 13.02
C ALA A 39 9.37 1.17 12.15
N SER A 40 9.38 0.95 10.85
CA SER A 40 8.87 1.89 9.85
C SER A 40 7.96 1.20 8.84
N LEU A 41 6.93 1.93 8.40
CA LEU A 41 6.00 1.52 7.35
C LEU A 41 6.56 1.94 5.98
N HIS A 42 6.60 1.00 5.05
CA HIS A 42 6.94 1.24 3.65
C HIS A 42 5.80 0.75 2.79
N GLY A 43 5.32 1.58 1.87
CA GLY A 43 4.24 1.21 0.95
C GLY A 43 4.50 1.68 -0.48
N SER A 44 3.91 0.97 -1.43
CA SER A 44 3.90 1.30 -2.85
C SER A 44 2.54 0.93 -3.43
N ILE A 45 1.97 1.83 -4.23
CA ILE A 45 0.71 1.57 -4.92
C ILE A 45 1.00 1.13 -6.35
N ASP A 46 0.37 0.04 -6.81
CA ASP A 46 0.40 -0.37 -8.21
C ASP A 46 -0.54 0.54 -9.04
N SER A 47 -0.06 1.75 -9.33
CA SER A 47 -0.79 2.79 -10.07
C SER A 47 -1.20 2.31 -11.47
N PHE A 48 -0.40 1.44 -12.09
CA PHE A 48 -0.62 0.94 -13.44
C PHE A 48 -1.82 -0.02 -13.51
N ASN A 49 -1.86 -1.04 -12.64
CA ASN A 49 -3.00 -1.97 -12.65
C ASN A 49 -4.28 -1.29 -12.15
N LEU A 50 -4.18 -0.41 -11.13
CA LEU A 50 -5.31 0.39 -10.67
C LEU A 50 -5.89 1.23 -11.81
N SER A 51 -5.05 1.96 -12.53
CA SER A 51 -5.51 2.85 -13.60
C SER A 51 -6.09 2.08 -14.79
N LYS A 52 -5.54 0.91 -15.14
CA LYS A 52 -6.13 0.01 -16.14
C LYS A 52 -7.54 -0.42 -15.77
N GLU A 53 -7.77 -0.83 -14.52
CA GLU A 53 -9.11 -1.22 -14.06
C GLU A 53 -10.06 -0.02 -13.99
N ALA A 54 -9.61 1.10 -13.39
CA ALA A 54 -10.41 2.31 -13.20
C ALA A 54 -10.87 2.94 -14.53
N LEU A 55 -10.01 2.87 -15.55
CA LEU A 55 -10.29 3.34 -16.91
C LEU A 55 -10.94 2.26 -17.79
N LYS A 56 -11.13 1.04 -17.29
CA LYS A 56 -11.69 -0.11 -18.01
C LYS A 56 -10.96 -0.39 -19.33
N LEU A 57 -9.63 -0.29 -19.31
CA LEU A 57 -8.81 -0.52 -20.49
C LEU A 57 -8.87 -2.00 -20.88
N LYS A 58 -9.18 -2.27 -22.15
CA LYS A 58 -9.18 -3.62 -22.71
C LYS A 58 -7.74 -4.10 -22.91
N ASN A 59 -7.55 -5.41 -22.99
CA ASN A 59 -6.27 -5.99 -23.42
C ASN A 59 -5.90 -5.44 -24.81
N GLY A 60 -4.65 -5.04 -24.97
CA GLY A 60 -4.13 -4.39 -26.18
C GLY A 60 -4.42 -2.90 -26.32
N ALA A 61 -5.14 -2.26 -25.37
CA ALA A 61 -5.40 -0.81 -25.40
C ALA A 61 -4.13 0.06 -25.29
N LEU A 62 -3.00 -0.55 -24.94
CA LEU A 62 -1.70 0.10 -24.83
C LEU A 62 -0.75 -0.22 -25.99
N ASP A 63 -1.20 -1.04 -26.96
CA ASP A 63 -0.39 -1.38 -28.13
C ASP A 63 -0.34 -0.18 -29.08
N GLU A 64 -1.45 0.56 -29.19
CA GLU A 64 -1.55 1.86 -29.87
C GLU A 64 -2.41 2.83 -29.02
N PRO A 65 -1.86 3.38 -27.92
CA PRO A 65 -2.65 4.18 -26.99
C PRO A 65 -3.02 5.52 -27.62
N LYS A 66 -4.30 5.88 -27.54
CA LYS A 66 -4.73 7.26 -27.82
C LYS A 66 -4.08 8.21 -26.82
N SER A 67 -3.78 9.43 -27.25
CA SER A 67 -3.18 10.47 -26.40
C SER A 67 -3.97 10.71 -25.11
N GLU A 68 -5.30 10.68 -25.18
CA GLU A 68 -6.20 10.80 -24.02
C GLU A 68 -6.02 9.67 -23.01
N THR A 69 -5.83 8.43 -23.48
CA THR A 69 -5.59 7.27 -22.62
C THR A 69 -4.23 7.39 -21.93
N LEU A 70 -3.18 7.76 -22.67
CA LEU A 70 -1.86 7.95 -22.11
C LEU A 70 -1.84 9.09 -21.08
N ALA A 71 -2.51 10.20 -21.39
CA ALA A 71 -2.66 11.31 -20.47
C ALA A 71 -3.37 10.87 -19.19
N ALA A 72 -4.49 10.13 -19.28
CA ALA A 72 -5.20 9.65 -18.10
C ALA A 72 -4.35 8.70 -17.23
N LEU A 73 -3.55 7.81 -17.83
CA LEU A 73 -2.63 6.94 -17.11
C LEU A 73 -1.56 7.73 -16.35
N LEU A 74 -0.93 8.69 -17.03
CA LEU A 74 0.05 9.58 -16.40
C LEU A 74 -0.57 10.40 -15.26
N MET A 75 -1.82 10.84 -15.42
CA MET A 75 -2.53 11.56 -14.35
C MET A 75 -2.75 10.69 -13.11
N PHE A 76 -3.04 9.39 -13.27
CA PHE A 76 -3.09 8.49 -12.13
C PHE A 76 -1.73 8.41 -11.45
N ASP A 77 -0.68 8.17 -12.21
CA ASP A 77 0.67 7.98 -11.66
C ASP A 77 1.18 9.20 -10.88
N VAL A 78 0.95 10.41 -11.37
CA VAL A 78 1.46 11.64 -10.73
C VAL A 78 0.56 12.23 -9.65
N THR A 79 -0.68 11.77 -9.50
CA THR A 79 -1.64 12.35 -8.53
C THR A 79 -2.14 11.37 -7.49
N LEU A 80 -1.81 10.09 -7.64
CA LEU A 80 -2.11 9.07 -6.66
C LEU A 80 -1.06 9.12 -5.56
N ASP A 81 -1.50 9.34 -4.34
CA ASP A 81 -0.61 9.39 -3.19
C ASP A 81 -1.32 8.81 -1.96
N TYR A 82 -0.55 8.50 -0.92
CA TYR A 82 -1.08 8.07 0.36
C TYR A 82 -0.32 8.71 1.52
N ASP A 83 -1.06 8.96 2.59
CA ASP A 83 -0.51 9.41 3.85
C ASP A 83 -0.90 8.42 4.96
N ALA A 84 -0.09 8.32 5.99
CA ALA A 84 -0.34 7.45 7.13
C ALA A 84 -0.26 8.25 8.42
N THR A 85 -1.10 7.91 9.40
CA THR A 85 -1.05 8.57 10.73
C THR A 85 0.31 8.49 11.40
N LYS A 86 1.12 7.48 11.06
CA LYS A 86 2.49 7.29 11.56
C LYS A 86 3.30 6.41 10.59
N PHE A 87 4.50 6.86 10.23
CA PHE A 87 5.40 6.10 9.34
C PHE A 87 6.60 5.48 10.05
N GLU A 88 7.03 6.03 11.19
CA GLU A 88 8.26 5.63 11.88
C GLU A 88 8.01 5.45 13.38
N ASN A 89 8.97 4.85 14.09
CA ASN A 89 8.90 4.56 15.52
C ASN A 89 7.65 3.73 15.88
N LEU A 90 7.27 2.83 14.98
CA LEU A 90 6.12 1.94 15.14
C LEU A 90 6.43 0.88 16.20
N GLN A 91 5.39 0.47 16.93
CA GLN A 91 5.48 -0.52 17.99
C GLN A 91 4.27 -1.45 17.97
N ASN A 92 4.40 -2.63 18.56
CA ASN A 92 3.32 -3.59 18.72
C ASN A 92 2.12 -2.94 19.42
N GLY A 93 0.93 -3.07 18.83
CA GLY A 93 -0.31 -2.48 19.30
C GLY A 93 -0.66 -1.12 18.70
N ASP A 94 0.24 -0.48 17.93
CA ASP A 94 -0.10 0.74 17.20
C ASP A 94 -1.19 0.45 16.15
N GLU A 95 -2.15 1.36 16.02
CA GLU A 95 -3.12 1.38 14.92
C GLU A 95 -2.76 2.49 13.94
N ILE A 96 -2.46 2.11 12.70
CA ILE A 96 -2.13 3.02 11.61
C ILE A 96 -3.34 3.16 10.71
N THR A 97 -3.71 4.39 10.36
CA THR A 97 -4.70 4.66 9.31
C THR A 97 -3.98 5.24 8.11
N ILE A 98 -4.09 4.54 6.97
CA ILE A 98 -3.63 5.01 5.67
C ILE A 98 -4.78 5.69 4.94
N ASN A 99 -4.57 6.92 4.51
CA ASN A 99 -5.51 7.73 3.74
C ASN A 99 -4.98 7.89 2.32
N PHE A 100 -5.82 7.61 1.34
CA PHE A 100 -5.47 7.72 -0.08
C PHE A 100 -5.97 9.04 -0.65
N THR A 101 -5.15 9.66 -1.49
CA THR A 101 -5.50 10.87 -2.22
C THR A 101 -5.32 10.67 -3.71
N VAL A 102 -6.19 11.33 -4.48
CA VAL A 102 -6.17 11.32 -5.94
C VAL A 102 -6.77 12.62 -6.44
N ALA A 103 -6.36 13.08 -7.62
CA ALA A 103 -6.92 14.27 -8.25
C ALA A 103 -8.45 14.18 -8.41
N ASP A 104 -9.14 15.32 -8.25
CA ASP A 104 -10.61 15.39 -8.25
C ASP A 104 -11.26 14.76 -9.48
N ARG A 105 -10.68 14.98 -10.67
CA ARG A 105 -11.15 14.39 -11.93
C ARG A 105 -11.17 12.85 -11.92
N LEU A 106 -10.34 12.22 -11.10
CA LEU A 106 -10.20 10.76 -10.98
C LEU A 106 -10.98 10.18 -9.79
N LYS A 107 -11.42 10.99 -8.82
CA LYS A 107 -12.25 10.53 -7.67
C LYS A 107 -13.54 9.84 -8.11
N SER A 108 -14.05 10.15 -9.29
CA SER A 108 -15.22 9.46 -9.84
C SER A 108 -14.93 8.04 -10.34
N LYS A 109 -13.66 7.66 -10.51
CA LYS A 109 -13.21 6.40 -11.10
C LYS A 109 -12.71 5.38 -10.08
N VAL A 110 -12.29 5.83 -8.91
CA VAL A 110 -11.76 4.98 -7.82
C VAL A 110 -12.49 5.27 -6.52
N LYS A 111 -12.36 4.36 -5.56
CA LYS A 111 -12.67 4.62 -4.15
C LYS A 111 -11.37 4.91 -3.40
N THR A 112 -11.48 5.68 -2.31
CA THR A 112 -10.36 6.16 -1.50
C THR A 112 -10.60 5.87 -0.02
N SER A 113 -11.26 4.75 0.29
CA SER A 113 -11.61 4.40 1.68
C SER A 113 -10.33 4.23 2.51
N PRO A 114 -10.26 4.76 3.74
CA PRO A 114 -9.07 4.60 4.57
C PRO A 114 -8.81 3.12 4.90
N LEU A 115 -7.54 2.72 4.87
CA LEU A 115 -7.09 1.38 5.29
C LEU A 115 -6.57 1.46 6.72
N LYS A 116 -7.08 0.59 7.60
CA LYS A 116 -6.58 0.46 8.98
C LYS A 116 -5.68 -0.76 9.11
N ILE A 117 -4.50 -0.56 9.68
CA ILE A 117 -3.49 -1.59 9.90
C ILE A 117 -3.17 -1.61 11.39
N LYS A 118 -3.10 -2.82 11.97
CA LYS A 118 -2.63 -3.02 13.34
C LYS A 118 -1.20 -3.56 13.29
N VAL A 119 -0.29 -2.90 14.00
CA VAL A 119 1.11 -3.30 14.07
C VAL A 119 1.27 -4.43 15.10
N GLU A 120 1.75 -5.58 14.66
CA GLU A 120 1.91 -6.76 15.51
C GLU A 120 3.19 -7.52 15.14
N ASN A 121 3.66 -8.36 16.07
CA ASN A 121 4.77 -9.30 15.89
C ASN A 121 6.13 -8.66 15.53
N LEU A 122 6.37 -7.41 15.92
CA LEU A 122 7.72 -6.83 15.90
C LEU A 122 8.55 -7.45 17.02
N ASP A 123 9.78 -7.85 16.69
CA ASP A 123 10.74 -8.33 17.68
C ASP A 123 11.06 -7.24 18.71
N GLU A 124 11.24 -7.62 19.97
CA GLU A 124 11.72 -6.68 20.99
C GLU A 124 13.21 -6.38 20.79
N LYS A 125 13.63 -5.16 21.13
CA LYS A 125 15.05 -4.81 21.11
C LYS A 125 15.75 -5.58 22.25
N ASP A 126 16.70 -6.44 21.90
CA ASP A 126 17.57 -7.08 22.88
C ASP A 126 18.28 -5.99 23.71
N THR A 127 17.95 -5.90 25.00
CA THR A 127 18.72 -5.08 25.94
C THR A 127 20.02 -5.81 26.24
N VAL A 128 21.12 -5.38 25.62
CA VAL A 128 22.45 -5.78 26.07
C VAL A 128 22.64 -5.18 27.47
N ASN A 129 22.52 -6.01 28.51
CA ASN A 129 22.90 -5.62 29.85
C ASN A 129 24.41 -5.39 29.86
N ALA A 130 24.84 -4.14 29.99
CA ALA A 130 26.25 -3.75 30.08
C ALA A 130 26.91 -4.12 31.43
N ASN A 131 26.41 -5.15 32.12
CA ASN A 131 26.84 -5.57 33.45
C ASN A 131 27.55 -6.94 33.47
N ASP A 132 27.87 -7.52 32.31
CA ASP A 132 28.70 -8.74 32.22
C ASP A 132 30.19 -8.39 32.03
N ASN A 133 30.76 -7.60 32.96
CA ASN A 133 32.20 -7.40 33.14
C ASN A 133 32.60 -7.71 34.58
#